data_AF-A0A101JVF0-F1
#
_entry.id   AF-A0A101JVF0-F1
#
_cell.length_a   1.000
_cell.length_b   1.000
_cell.length_c   1.000
_cell.angle_alpha   90.00
_cell.angle_beta   90.00
_cell.angle_gamma   90.00
#
_symmetry.space_group_name_H-M   'P 1'
#
loop_
_entity.id
_entity.type
_entity.pdbx_description
1 polymer ?
#
loop_
_entity_poly.entity_id
_entity_poly.type
_entity_poly.pdbx_seq_one_letter_code
_entity_poly.pdbx_strand_id
1 'polypeptide(L)'
;MPNADAVTITTYEDRKTAVLRAAKLISSPKGSQGEREFELLTEAIAEFDIRQEAEAFIEIPPAFIQFLGGGHQRQDQIKRR
;
A
#
# COMPACT_ATOMS: atom_id res chain seq x y z
N MET A 1 -10.09 19.44 18.79
CA MET A 1 -10.64 18.11 18.51
C MET A 1 -9.62 17.37 17.68
N PRO A 2 -9.08 16.22 18.12
CA PRO A 2 -8.27 15.41 17.21
C PRO A 2 -9.20 14.83 16.14
N ASN A 3 -8.66 14.78 14.93
CA ASN A 3 -9.34 14.41 13.69
C ASN A 3 -10.05 13.06 13.83
N ALA A 4 -11.06 12.83 12.98
CA ALA A 4 -11.48 11.47 12.66
C ALA A 4 -10.28 10.77 12.03
N ASP A 5 -9.44 10.14 12.86
CA ASP A 5 -8.24 9.44 12.46
C ASP A 5 -8.64 8.42 11.39
N ALA A 6 -8.14 8.65 10.17
CA ALA A 6 -8.20 7.67 9.11
C ALA A 6 -7.58 6.38 9.66
N VAL A 7 -8.37 5.31 9.72
CA VAL A 7 -7.90 4.01 10.20
C VAL A 7 -6.77 3.57 9.27
N THR A 8 -5.53 3.76 9.69
CA THR A 8 -4.37 3.47 8.85
C THR A 8 -3.85 2.09 9.23
N ILE A 9 -4.02 1.11 8.34
CA ILE A 9 -3.51 -0.24 8.54
C ILE A 9 -2.07 -0.29 8.03
N THR A 10 -1.14 -0.70 8.90
CA THR A 10 0.29 -0.75 8.59
C THR A 10 0.88 -2.15 8.72
N THR A 11 0.22 -3.06 9.43
CA THR A 11 0.68 -4.45 9.63
C THR A 11 -0.40 -5.48 9.30
N TYR A 12 0.02 -6.71 9.04
CA TYR A 12 -0.90 -7.85 8.84
C TYR A 12 -1.76 -8.16 10.07
N GLU A 13 -1.26 -7.92 11.28
CA GLU A 13 -2.06 -8.10 12.51
C GLU A 13 -3.11 -6.99 12.66
N ASP A 14 -2.79 -5.75 12.30
CA ASP A 14 -3.77 -4.66 12.24
C ASP A 14 -4.87 -4.99 11.22
N ARG A 15 -4.47 -5.48 10.04
CA ARG A 15 -5.40 -5.92 8.98
C ARG A 15 -6.35 -7.01 9.50
N LYS A 16 -5.81 -8.03 10.16
CA LYS A 16 -6.62 -9.12 10.74
C LYS A 16 -7.62 -8.60 11.75
N THR A 17 -7.19 -7.68 12.62
CA THR A 17 -8.06 -7.05 13.62
C THR A 17 -9.17 -6.21 12.96
N ALA A 18 -8.84 -5.45 11.91
CA ALA A 18 -9.80 -4.69 11.13
C ALA A 18 -10.84 -5.58 10.43
N VAL A 19 -10.41 -6.68 9.83
CA VAL A 19 -11.31 -7.67 9.20
C VAL A 19 -12.27 -8.28 10.22
N LEU A 20 -11.78 -8.68 11.39
CA LEU A 20 -12.63 -9.23 12.45
C LEU A 20 -13.65 -8.20 12.94
N ARG A 21 -13.24 -6.92 13.03
CA ARG A 21 -14.14 -5.83 13.40
C ARG A 21 -15.22 -5.60 12.34
N ALA A 22 -14.84 -5.53 11.07
CA ALA A 22 -15.77 -5.38 9.96
C ALA A 22 -16.77 -6.55 9.90
N ALA A 23 -16.31 -7.79 10.09
CA ALA A 23 -17.18 -8.97 10.14
C ALA A 23 -18.21 -8.89 11.28
N LYS A 24 -17.79 -8.40 12.46
CA LYS A 24 -18.70 -8.21 13.60
C LYS A 24 -19.77 -7.15 13.32
N LEU A 25 -19.42 -6.09 12.61
CA LEU A 25 -20.35 -5.03 12.21
C LEU A 25 -21.42 -5.54 11.24
N ILE A 26 -21.08 -6.46 10.32
CA ILE A 26 -22.06 -7.11 9.43
C ILE A 26 -23.12 -7.88 10.22
N SER A 27 -22.72 -8.54 11.32
CA SER A 27 -23.62 -9.36 12.15
C SER A 27 -24.47 -8.57 13.17
N SER A 28 -24.24 -7.26 13.31
CA SER A 28 -24.91 -6.41 14.30
C SER A 28 -26.10 -5.64 13.70
N PRO A 29 -27.12 -5.25 14.49
CA PRO A 29 -28.22 -4.42 13.99
C PRO A 29 -27.67 -3.11 13.42
N LYS A 30 -28.00 -2.85 12.15
CA LYS A 30 -27.47 -1.72 11.38
C LYS A 30 -27.99 -0.39 11.94
N GLY A 31 -27.06 0.45 12.36
CA GLY A 31 -27.30 1.86 12.68
C GLY A 31 -26.24 2.71 11.99
N SER A 32 -26.53 4.00 11.79
CA SER A 32 -25.71 4.93 10.99
C SER A 32 -24.22 4.97 11.39
N GLN A 33 -23.93 4.77 12.69
CA GLN A 33 -22.56 4.76 13.19
C GLN A 33 -21.79 3.47 12.83
N GLY A 34 -22.46 2.32 12.86
CA GLY A 34 -21.84 1.04 12.51
C GLY A 34 -21.61 0.88 11.01
N GLU A 35 -22.48 1.48 10.19
CA GLU A 35 -22.30 1.54 8.74
C GLU A 35 -21.11 2.39 8.35
N ARG A 36 -20.97 3.58 8.93
CA ARG A 36 -19.79 4.45 8.71
C ARG A 36 -18.49 3.78 9.17
N GLU A 37 -18.50 3.10 10.32
CA GLU A 37 -17.33 2.37 10.81
C GLU A 37 -16.95 1.24 9.84
N PHE A 38 -17.95 0.51 9.33
CA PHE A 38 -17.74 -0.57 8.37
C PHE A 38 -17.13 -0.06 7.05
N GLU A 39 -17.62 1.07 6.53
CA GLU A 39 -17.07 1.71 5.33
C GLU A 39 -15.59 2.06 5.52
N LEU A 40 -15.25 2.75 6.61
CA LEU A 40 -13.87 3.16 6.91
C LEU A 40 -12.93 1.96 7.06
N LEU A 41 -13.38 0.90 7.73
CA LEU A 41 -12.59 -0.31 7.88
C LEU A 41 -12.36 -1.01 6.53
N THR A 42 -13.38 -1.06 5.70
CA THR A 42 -13.31 -1.72 4.38
C THR A 42 -12.37 -0.97 3.44
N GLU A 43 -12.43 0.37 3.43
CA GLU A 43 -11.52 1.22 2.68
C GLU A 43 -10.07 1.03 3.11
N ALA A 44 -9.80 1.08 4.42
CA ALA A 44 -8.46 0.88 4.97
C ALA A 44 -7.87 -0.50 4.66
N ILE A 45 -8.69 -1.56 4.70
CA ILE A 45 -8.27 -2.92 4.35
C ILE A 45 -7.90 -3.00 2.87
N ALA A 46 -8.74 -2.44 1.99
CA ALA A 46 -8.48 -2.44 0.56
C ALA A 46 -7.20 -1.68 0.20
N GLU A 47 -6.96 -0.52 0.82
CA GLU A 47 -5.74 0.27 0.61
C GLU A 47 -4.49 -0.50 1.05
N PHE A 48 -4.54 -1.20 2.19
CA PHE A 48 -3.43 -2.04 2.64
C PHE A 48 -3.16 -3.18 1.66
N ASP A 49 -4.21 -3.88 1.21
CA ASP A 49 -4.09 -5.03 0.30
C ASP A 49 -3.48 -4.63 -1.05
N ILE A 50 -3.90 -3.49 -1.62
CA ILE A 50 -3.34 -2.95 -2.87
C ILE A 50 -1.85 -2.63 -2.70
N ARG A 51 -1.45 -1.99 -1.59
CA ARG A 51 -0.04 -1.67 -1.33
C ARG A 51 0.81 -2.94 -1.21
N GLN A 52 0.32 -3.95 -0.51
CA GLN A 52 1.01 -5.23 -0.37
C GLN A 52 1.12 -6.00 -1.70
N GLU A 53 0.10 -5.92 -2.56
CA GLU A 53 0.17 -6.49 -3.91
C GLU A 53 1.17 -5.74 -4.80
N ALA A 54 1.21 -4.41 -4.71
CA ALA A 54 2.17 -3.59 -5.46
C ALA A 54 3.63 -3.79 -5.01
N GLU A 55 3.86 -4.18 -3.75
CA GLU A 55 5.18 -4.52 -3.20
C GLU A 55 5.67 -5.92 -3.60
N ALA A 56 4.89 -6.69 -4.38
CA ALA A 56 5.33 -7.98 -4.89
C ALA A 56 6.71 -7.85 -5.55
N PHE A 57 7.68 -8.61 -5.00
CA PHE A 57 9.08 -8.54 -5.39
C PHE A 57 9.24 -8.70 -6.90
N ILE A 58 9.63 -7.62 -7.57
CA ILE A 58 10.01 -7.67 -8.98
C ILE A 58 11.44 -8.19 -9.02
N GLU A 59 11.62 -9.45 -9.40
CA GLU A 59 12.94 -9.98 -9.71
C GLU A 59 13.47 -9.24 -10.96
N ILE A 60 14.44 -8.35 -10.77
CA ILE A 60 15.15 -7.73 -11.89
C ILE A 60 16.02 -8.82 -12.51
N PRO A 61 15.81 -9.20 -13.78
CA PRO A 61 16.62 -10.24 -14.39
C PRO A 61 18.11 -9.86 -14.32
N PRO A 62 19.03 -10.80 -14.00
CA PRO A 62 20.44 -10.48 -13.83
C PRO A 62 21.08 -9.76 -15.03
N ALA A 63 20.58 -10.00 -16.24
CA ALA A 63 21.00 -9.31 -17.46
C ALA A 63 20.72 -7.79 -17.42
N PHE A 64 19.66 -7.35 -16.73
CA PHE A 64 19.29 -5.94 -16.59
C PHE A 64 20.15 -5.19 -15.56
N ILE A 65 20.76 -5.89 -14.58
CA ILE A 65 21.65 -5.28 -13.58
C ILE A 65 22.84 -4.59 -14.25
N GLN A 66 23.35 -5.16 -15.36
CA GLN A 66 24.47 -4.60 -16.13
C GLN A 66 24.14 -3.23 -16.74
N PHE A 67 22.86 -2.99 -17.09
CA PHE A 67 22.41 -1.71 -17.63
C PHE A 67 22.16 -0.67 -16.53
N LEU A 68 21.71 -1.11 -15.35
CA LEU A 68 21.48 -0.24 -14.19
C LEU A 68 22.79 0.24 -13.56
N GLY A 69 23.84 -0.60 -13.54
CA GLY A 69 25.17 -0.22 -13.04
C GLY A 69 26.02 0.62 -14.01
N GLY A 70 25.59 0.76 -15.27
CA GLY A 70 26.37 1.41 -16.34
C GLY A 70 25.95 2.85 -16.70
N GLY A 71 24.87 3.36 -16.13
CA GLY A 71 24.31 4.65 -16.54
C GLY A 71 24.88 5.83 -15.76
N HIS A 72 26.06 6.35 -16.15
CA HIS A 72 26.42 7.80 -16.07
C HIS A 72 27.76 8.23 -16.73
N GLN A 73 28.42 7.45 -17.60
CA GLN A 73 29.65 7.90 -18.29
C GLN A 73 29.55 7.96 -19.82
N ARG A 74 28.46 8.52 -20.37
CA ARG A 74 28.44 8.94 -21.79
C ARG A 74 27.75 10.28 -21.97
N GLN A 75 28.53 11.35 -21.84
CA GLN A 75 28.40 12.70 -22.41
C GLN A 75 29.51 13.50 -21.68
N ASP A 76 30.63 13.93 -22.27
CA ASP A 76 30.81 14.59 -23.54
C ASP A 76 32.25 14.39 -24.06
N GLN A 77 32.42 13.72 -25.21
CA GLN A 77 33.57 14.00 -26.07
C GLN A 77 33.19 15.16 -26.99
N ILE A 78 33.26 16.40 -26.47
CA ILE A 78 33.32 17.57 -27.35
C ILE A 78 34.77 17.66 -27.86
N LYS A 79 35.01 17.11 -29.05
CA LYS A 79 36.15 17.49 -29.89
C LYS A 79 36.11 19.01 -30.10
N ARG A 80 37.14 19.73 -29.66
CA ARG A 80 37.51 21.01 -30.27
C ARG A 80 38.93 20.89 -30.82
N ARG A 81 39.01 21.18 -32.12
CA ARG A 81 40.22 21.33 -32.92
C ARG A 81 41.11 22.42 -32.35
#